data_AF-A0A9D9G6A8-F1
#
_entry.id   AF-A0A9D9G6A8-F1
#
_cell.length_a   1.000
_cell.length_b   1.000
_cell.length_c   1.000
_cell.angle_alpha   90.00
_cell.angle_beta   90.00
_cell.angle_gamma   90.00
#
_symmetry.space_group_name_H-M   'P 1'
#
loop_
_entity.id
_entity.type
_entity.pdbx_description
1 polymer ?
#
loop_
_entity_poly.entity_id
_entity_poly.type
_entity_poly.pdbx_seq_one_letter_code
_entity_poly.pdbx_strand_id
1 'polypeptide(L)'
;MELQLQPLNLPSDQERAFIIAGPCSAETEEQVMTTAKQLAGKGCHIFRAGVWKPRTKPGGFEGHGEPALSWMKQVKEETGMLTATEVATPEHIELALKYGIDVLWIGARTTANPFAVQAIADALKGTDATVLVKNPVNPDLELWIGALLRINGAGIQKLGAIHRGFT
;
A
#
# COMPACT_ATOMS: atom_id res chain seq x y z
N MET A 1 -24.83 -2.44 -0.86
CA MET A 1 -24.04 -3.68 -0.68
C MET A 1 -23.30 -3.53 0.63
N GLU A 2 -23.48 -4.44 1.57
CA GLU A 2 -22.73 -4.41 2.84
C GLU A 2 -21.32 -4.97 2.62
N LEU A 3 -20.32 -4.39 3.30
CA LEU A 3 -18.93 -4.85 3.20
C LEU A 3 -18.75 -6.16 3.99
N GLN A 4 -18.11 -7.15 3.38
CA GLN A 4 -17.68 -8.37 4.06
C GLN A 4 -16.22 -8.21 4.49
N LEU A 5 -15.98 -7.94 5.78
CA LEU A 5 -14.66 -7.60 6.29
C LEU A 5 -14.11 -8.68 7.22
N GLN A 6 -12.81 -8.92 7.11
CA GLN A 6 -12.03 -9.69 8.07
C GLN A 6 -11.10 -8.73 8.85
N PRO A 7 -10.74 -9.08 10.10
CA PRO A 7 -9.69 -8.36 10.82
C PRO A 7 -8.40 -8.30 10.00
N LEU A 8 -7.76 -7.14 9.95
CA LEU A 8 -6.50 -6.98 9.20
C LEU A 8 -5.36 -7.83 9.80
N ASN A 9 -5.44 -8.17 11.10
CA ASN A 9 -4.44 -8.94 11.84
C ASN A 9 -3.00 -8.44 11.64
N LEU A 10 -2.85 -7.13 11.47
CA LEU A 10 -1.54 -6.49 11.35
C LEU A 10 -0.82 -6.52 12.71
N PRO A 11 0.49 -6.81 12.74
CA PRO A 11 1.25 -6.88 13.97
C PRO A 11 1.26 -5.54 14.72
N SER A 12 1.01 -5.61 16.02
CA SER A 12 0.99 -4.51 16.97
C SER A 12 1.43 -5.01 18.34
N ASP A 13 2.06 -4.14 19.12
CA ASP A 13 2.43 -4.36 20.52
C ASP A 13 1.23 -4.39 21.48
N GLN A 14 -0.01 -4.26 20.97
CA GLN A 14 -1.30 -4.25 21.69
C GLN A 14 -1.48 -3.10 22.69
N GLU A 15 -0.40 -2.43 23.10
CA GLU A 15 -0.42 -1.24 23.96
C GLU A 15 -0.62 0.05 23.15
N ARG A 16 -0.30 0.03 21.85
CA ARG A 16 -0.36 1.19 20.96
C ARG A 16 -1.06 0.87 19.65
N ALA A 17 -1.58 1.92 19.00
CA ALA A 17 -2.04 1.80 17.62
C ALA A 17 -0.90 1.28 16.74
N PHE A 18 -1.21 0.37 15.80
CA PHE A 18 -0.19 -0.14 14.88
C PHE A 18 0.41 1.01 14.04
N ILE A 19 1.71 0.94 13.78
CA ILE A 19 2.46 1.98 13.06
C ILE A 19 2.98 1.40 11.74
N ILE A 20 2.68 2.11 10.64
CA ILE A 20 3.28 1.87 9.32
C ILE A 20 4.22 3.04 9.04
N ALA A 21 5.53 2.80 9.04
CA ALA A 21 6.53 3.84 8.92
C ALA A 21 7.59 3.51 7.86
N GLY A 22 8.24 4.54 7.34
CA GLY A 22 9.26 4.42 6.30
C GLY A 22 9.27 5.62 5.37
N PRO A 23 10.22 5.68 4.43
CA PRO A 23 10.40 6.83 3.58
C PRO A 23 9.20 7.07 2.65
N CYS A 24 9.16 8.26 2.06
CA CYS A 24 8.22 8.52 0.98
C CYS A 24 8.50 7.57 -0.18
N SER A 25 9.72 7.58 -0.72
CA SER A 25 10.18 6.76 -1.85
C SER A 25 11.25 5.76 -1.41
N ALA A 26 11.36 4.64 -2.14
CA ALA A 26 12.58 3.83 -2.11
C ALA A 26 13.57 4.45 -3.11
N GLU A 27 14.60 5.15 -2.62
CA GLU A 27 15.52 5.94 -3.47
C GLU A 27 16.86 5.23 -3.68
N THR A 28 17.38 4.55 -2.67
CA THR A 28 18.53 3.65 -2.79
C THR A 28 18.35 2.46 -1.86
N GLU A 29 19.01 1.34 -2.16
CA GLU A 29 19.04 0.17 -1.28
C GLU A 29 19.58 0.52 0.11
N GLU A 30 20.70 1.25 0.16
CA GLU A 30 21.31 1.71 1.43
C GLU A 30 20.33 2.53 2.27
N GLN A 31 19.62 3.48 1.65
CA GLN A 31 18.63 4.32 2.32
C GLN A 31 17.47 3.47 2.86
N VAL A 32 16.95 2.54 2.06
CA VAL A 32 15.86 1.65 2.46
C VAL A 32 16.28 0.77 3.64
N MET A 33 17.41 0.07 3.54
CA MET A 33 17.87 -0.87 4.55
C MET A 33 18.28 -0.18 5.85
N THR A 34 18.98 0.96 5.76
CA THR A 34 19.35 1.75 6.94
C THR A 34 18.12 2.25 7.69
N THR A 35 17.13 2.78 6.96
CA THR A 35 15.88 3.25 7.57
C THR A 35 15.10 2.10 8.21
N ALA A 36 15.02 0.95 7.53
CA ALA A 36 14.30 -0.21 8.02
C ALA A 36 14.90 -0.74 9.33
N LYS A 37 16.22 -0.90 9.41
CA LYS A 37 16.92 -1.37 10.63
C LYS A 37 16.67 -0.43 11.81
N GLN A 38 16.72 0.88 11.58
CA GLN A 38 16.44 1.87 12.62
C GLN A 38 14.98 1.82 13.10
N LEU A 39 14.02 1.63 12.20
CA LEU A 39 12.60 1.52 12.55
C LEU A 39 12.29 0.22 13.30
N ALA A 40 12.85 -0.91 12.87
CA ALA A 40 12.72 -2.19 13.56
C ALA A 40 13.27 -2.11 15.00
N GLY A 41 14.44 -1.48 15.20
CA GLY A 41 15.01 -1.24 16.52
C GLY A 41 14.16 -0.35 17.44
N LYS A 42 13.17 0.37 16.90
CA LYS A 42 12.19 1.18 17.64
C LYS A 42 10.85 0.46 17.84
N GLY A 43 10.74 -0.81 17.46
CA GLY A 43 9.50 -1.60 17.57
C GLY A 43 8.49 -1.36 16.44
N CYS A 44 8.92 -0.81 15.29
CA CYS A 44 8.04 -0.76 14.12
C CYS A 44 7.86 -2.16 13.54
N HIS A 45 6.63 -2.52 13.17
CA HIS A 45 6.33 -3.83 12.60
C HIS A 45 6.04 -3.82 11.10
N ILE A 46 5.85 -2.63 10.51
CA ILE A 46 5.49 -2.49 9.09
C ILE A 46 6.31 -1.36 8.46
N PHE A 47 7.11 -1.73 7.46
CA PHE A 47 7.92 -0.81 6.67
C PHE A 47 7.22 -0.40 5.38
N ARG A 48 7.08 0.91 5.13
CA ARG A 48 6.49 1.45 3.90
C ARG A 48 7.51 2.20 3.04
N ALA A 49 7.44 2.00 1.73
CA ALA A 49 8.09 2.88 0.76
C ALA A 49 7.31 2.88 -0.55
N GLY A 50 7.26 4.02 -1.25
CA GLY A 50 6.70 4.07 -2.60
C GLY A 50 7.76 3.70 -3.62
N VAL A 51 7.55 2.60 -4.34
CA VAL A 51 8.47 2.14 -5.41
C VAL A 51 8.11 2.70 -6.78
N TRP A 52 6.84 3.08 -6.97
CA TRP A 52 6.34 3.86 -8.11
C TRP A 52 5.84 5.22 -7.62
N LYS A 53 6.20 6.30 -8.33
CA LYS A 53 5.79 7.67 -8.01
C LYS A 53 5.01 8.25 -9.18
N PRO A 54 3.67 8.40 -9.06
CA PRO A 54 2.90 9.09 -10.07
C PRO A 54 3.22 10.58 -9.97
N ARG A 55 4.19 11.08 -10.73
CA ARG A 55 4.56 12.50 -10.70
C ARG A 55 3.57 13.31 -11.54
N THR A 56 3.13 14.45 -11.01
CA THR A 56 2.25 15.36 -11.76
C THR A 56 2.99 16.02 -12.92
N LYS A 57 4.29 16.31 -12.74
CA LYS A 57 5.17 16.83 -13.78
C LYS A 57 6.15 15.74 -14.21
N PRO A 58 6.32 15.50 -15.52
CA PRO A 58 7.33 14.58 -16.02
C PRO A 58 8.74 15.08 -15.67
N GLY A 59 9.71 14.16 -15.61
CA GLY A 59 11.13 14.48 -15.34
C GLY A 59 11.51 14.60 -13.86
N GLY A 60 10.56 14.43 -12.93
CA GLY A 60 10.88 14.17 -11.53
C GLY A 60 11.20 12.70 -11.29
N PHE A 61 11.79 12.36 -10.13
CA PHE A 61 11.98 10.96 -9.74
C PHE A 61 10.66 10.19 -9.72
N GLU A 62 10.57 9.12 -10.53
CA GLU A 62 9.36 8.30 -10.75
C GLU A 62 9.36 7.01 -9.93
N GLY A 63 10.38 6.81 -9.08
CA GLY A 63 10.60 5.55 -8.39
C GLY A 63 11.49 4.59 -9.19
N HIS A 64 12.02 3.58 -8.52
CA HIS A 64 12.83 2.53 -9.14
C HIS A 64 12.01 1.35 -9.69
N GLY A 65 10.69 1.33 -9.48
CA GLY A 65 9.81 0.28 -9.98
C GLY A 65 10.13 -1.11 -9.41
N GLU A 66 10.09 -2.14 -10.26
CA GLU A 66 10.37 -3.54 -9.87
C GLU A 66 11.73 -3.72 -9.16
N PRO A 67 12.85 -3.11 -9.60
CA PRO A 67 14.11 -3.13 -8.86
C PRO A 67 13.99 -2.76 -7.38
N ALA A 68 13.13 -1.82 -7.00
CA ALA A 68 12.96 -1.43 -5.60
C ALA A 68 12.17 -2.47 -4.78
N LEU A 69 11.39 -3.35 -5.43
CA LEU A 69 10.67 -4.42 -4.74
C LEU A 69 11.61 -5.48 -4.16
N SER A 70 12.78 -5.71 -4.76
CA SER A 70 13.79 -6.60 -4.17
C SER A 70 14.33 -6.04 -2.85
N TRP A 71 14.52 -4.72 -2.77
CA TRP A 71 14.92 -4.05 -1.52
C TRP A 71 13.83 -4.19 -0.45
N MET A 72 12.56 -4.03 -0.83
CA MET A 72 11.44 -4.25 0.10
C MET A 72 11.42 -5.69 0.62
N LYS A 73 11.62 -6.67 -0.26
CA LYS A 73 11.74 -8.09 0.15
C LYS A 73 12.89 -8.29 1.15
N GLN A 74 14.06 -7.70 0.89
CA GLN A 74 15.22 -7.76 1.79
C GLN A 74 14.95 -7.10 3.15
N VAL A 75 14.19 -5.99 3.19
CA VAL A 75 13.74 -5.39 4.47
C VAL A 75 13.00 -6.41 5.32
N LYS A 76 12.05 -7.14 4.74
CA LYS A 76 11.29 -8.17 5.46
C LYS A 76 12.19 -9.29 5.96
N GLU A 77 13.09 -9.79 5.11
CA GLU A 77 14.03 -10.86 5.45
C GLU A 77 14.98 -10.47 6.59
N GLU A 78 15.52 -9.25 6.57
CA GLU A 78 16.51 -8.81 7.57
C GLU A 78 15.90 -8.28 8.87
N THR A 79 14.67 -7.75 8.83
CA THR A 79 14.06 -7.07 9.99
C THR A 79 12.86 -7.80 10.58
N GLY A 80 12.26 -8.74 9.84
CA GLY A 80 10.99 -9.37 10.20
C GLY A 80 9.77 -8.46 10.07
N MET A 81 9.94 -7.19 9.66
CA MET A 81 8.80 -6.29 9.42
C MET A 81 8.01 -6.72 8.18
N LEU A 82 6.69 -6.55 8.22
CA LEU A 82 5.88 -6.61 7.01
C LEU A 82 6.21 -5.42 6.10
N THR A 83 5.97 -5.57 4.81
CA THR A 83 6.27 -4.53 3.81
C THR A 83 5.01 -3.98 3.17
N ALA A 84 5.02 -2.67 2.87
CA ALA A 84 3.89 -1.98 2.28
C ALA A 84 4.30 -1.04 1.15
N THR A 85 3.55 -1.04 0.04
CA THR A 85 3.78 -0.12 -1.11
C THR A 85 2.48 0.40 -1.74
N GLU A 86 2.61 1.49 -2.51
CA GLU A 86 1.50 2.04 -3.31
C GLU A 86 1.34 1.22 -4.60
N VAL A 87 0.11 0.91 -4.96
CA VAL A 87 -0.25 0.29 -6.24
C VAL A 87 -1.27 1.16 -6.98
N ALA A 88 -1.14 1.22 -8.31
CA ALA A 88 -1.95 2.10 -9.14
C ALA A 88 -2.41 1.47 -10.46
N THR A 89 -1.84 0.33 -10.86
CA THR A 89 -2.15 -0.40 -12.09
C THR A 89 -2.21 -1.90 -11.80
N PRO A 90 -2.83 -2.72 -12.66
CA PRO A 90 -2.78 -4.18 -12.56
C PRO A 90 -1.36 -4.76 -12.47
N GLU A 91 -0.44 -4.24 -13.29
CA GLU A 91 0.97 -4.67 -13.28
C GLU A 91 1.64 -4.43 -11.92
N HIS A 92 1.34 -3.31 -11.24
CA HIS A 92 1.86 -3.06 -9.90
C HIS A 92 1.36 -4.11 -8.89
N ILE A 93 0.11 -4.60 -9.03
CA ILE A 93 -0.44 -5.67 -8.18
C ILE A 93 0.33 -6.96 -8.43
N GLU A 94 0.45 -7.37 -9.69
CA GLU A 94 1.17 -8.60 -10.07
C GLU A 94 2.60 -8.62 -9.54
N LEU A 95 3.34 -7.52 -9.74
CA LEU A 95 4.70 -7.37 -9.26
C LEU A 95 4.77 -7.33 -7.73
N ALA A 96 3.90 -6.58 -7.05
CA ALA A 96 3.91 -6.53 -5.59
C ALA A 96 3.64 -7.91 -4.97
N LEU A 97 2.70 -8.67 -5.52
CA LEU A 97 2.40 -10.03 -5.07
C LEU A 97 3.55 -11.01 -5.38
N LYS A 98 4.14 -10.93 -6.59
CA LYS A 98 5.31 -11.73 -6.99
C LYS A 98 6.49 -11.56 -6.02
N TYR A 99 6.69 -10.35 -5.51
CA TYR A 99 7.77 -10.03 -4.56
C TYR A 99 7.37 -10.21 -3.09
N GLY A 100 6.15 -10.64 -2.81
CA GLY A 100 5.69 -10.93 -1.45
C GLY A 100 5.44 -9.69 -0.59
N ILE A 101 5.03 -8.57 -1.20
CA ILE A 101 4.60 -7.38 -0.46
C ILE A 101 3.32 -7.71 0.32
N ASP A 102 3.31 -7.40 1.61
CA ASP A 102 2.26 -7.82 2.54
C ASP A 102 1.02 -6.92 2.50
N VAL A 103 1.23 -5.61 2.34
CA VAL A 103 0.18 -4.59 2.40
C VAL A 103 0.24 -3.70 1.17
N LEU A 104 -0.86 -3.63 0.43
CA LEU A 104 -1.00 -2.75 -0.72
C LEU A 104 -1.84 -1.55 -0.31
N TRP A 105 -1.44 -0.33 -0.70
CA TRP A 105 -2.36 0.81 -0.60
C TRP A 105 -2.67 1.44 -1.94
N ILE A 106 -3.93 1.85 -2.10
CA ILE A 106 -4.41 2.62 -3.24
C ILE A 106 -4.26 4.11 -2.92
N GLY A 107 -3.55 4.84 -3.78
CA GLY A 107 -3.29 6.27 -3.63
C GLY A 107 -4.55 7.14 -3.73
N ALA A 108 -4.51 8.34 -3.16
CA ALA A 108 -5.65 9.28 -3.19
C ALA A 108 -6.07 9.67 -4.63
N ARG A 109 -5.09 9.81 -5.54
CA ARG A 109 -5.34 10.14 -6.95
C ARG A 109 -5.94 8.97 -7.73
N THR A 110 -5.52 7.75 -7.40
CA THR A 110 -6.08 6.52 -7.99
C THR A 110 -7.50 6.28 -7.50
N THR A 111 -7.76 6.50 -6.21
CA THR A 111 -9.08 6.37 -5.60
C THR A 111 -10.11 7.28 -6.26
N ALA A 112 -9.69 8.46 -6.72
CA ALA A 112 -10.56 9.40 -7.42
C ALA A 112 -10.99 8.94 -8.84
N ASN A 113 -10.45 7.83 -9.35
CA ASN A 113 -10.75 7.31 -10.69
C ASN A 113 -11.41 5.92 -10.60
N PRO A 114 -12.74 5.82 -10.81
CA PRO A 114 -13.46 4.54 -10.76
C PRO A 114 -12.97 3.47 -11.74
N PHE A 115 -12.47 3.86 -12.93
CA PHE A 115 -11.91 2.91 -13.89
C PHE A 115 -10.58 2.33 -13.40
N ALA A 116 -9.72 3.16 -12.82
CA ALA A 116 -8.47 2.70 -12.24
C ALA A 116 -8.70 1.76 -11.04
N VAL A 117 -9.64 2.12 -10.15
CA VAL A 117 -10.02 1.25 -9.03
C VAL A 117 -10.63 -0.06 -9.52
N GLN A 118 -11.46 -0.04 -10.57
CA GLN A 118 -12.03 -1.26 -11.14
C GLN A 118 -10.92 -2.18 -11.70
N ALA A 119 -9.96 -1.63 -12.45
CA ALA A 119 -8.84 -2.40 -12.98
C ALA A 119 -7.99 -3.03 -11.86
N ILE A 120 -7.74 -2.29 -10.78
CA ILE A 120 -7.06 -2.81 -9.58
C ILE A 120 -7.89 -3.92 -8.91
N ALA A 121 -9.21 -3.72 -8.77
CA ALA A 121 -10.10 -4.71 -8.19
C ALA A 121 -10.07 -6.02 -9.00
N ASP A 122 -10.12 -5.94 -10.32
CA ASP A 122 -10.07 -7.12 -11.20
C ASP A 122 -8.74 -7.87 -11.07
N ALA A 123 -7.62 -7.16 -10.96
CA ALA A 123 -6.29 -7.74 -10.74
C ALA A 123 -6.10 -8.38 -9.35
N LEU A 124 -6.91 -7.97 -8.36
CA LEU A 124 -6.86 -8.50 -6.99
C LEU A 124 -7.72 -9.77 -6.78
N LYS A 125 -8.56 -10.14 -7.75
CA LYS A 125 -9.45 -11.30 -7.63
C LYS A 125 -8.68 -12.59 -7.36
N GLY A 126 -9.13 -13.36 -6.38
CA GLY A 126 -8.51 -14.64 -5.99
C GLY A 126 -7.26 -14.49 -5.14
N THR A 127 -6.88 -13.28 -4.75
CA THR A 127 -5.76 -13.01 -3.83
C THR A 127 -6.26 -12.86 -2.39
N ASP A 128 -5.38 -13.08 -1.41
CA ASP A 128 -5.64 -12.83 0.02
C ASP A 128 -4.86 -11.59 0.53
N ALA A 129 -4.66 -10.62 -0.36
CA ALA A 129 -3.88 -9.42 -0.09
C ALA A 129 -4.57 -8.53 0.94
N THR A 130 -3.77 -7.87 1.79
CA THR A 130 -4.26 -6.78 2.64
C THR A 130 -4.25 -5.48 1.84
N VAL A 131 -5.39 -4.82 1.71
CA VAL A 131 -5.54 -3.61 0.90
C VAL A 131 -6.03 -2.44 1.74
N LEU A 132 -5.34 -1.31 1.65
CA LEU A 132 -5.71 -0.07 2.31
C LEU A 132 -6.04 1.02 1.29
N VAL A 133 -7.21 1.65 1.37
CA VAL A 133 -7.66 2.64 0.39
C VAL A 133 -7.63 4.03 0.99
N LYS A 134 -6.79 4.93 0.45
CA LYS A 134 -6.74 6.33 0.88
C LYS A 134 -7.98 7.09 0.41
N ASN A 135 -8.49 8.03 1.20
CA ASN A 135 -9.55 8.91 0.72
C ASN A 135 -9.10 9.70 -0.54
N PRO A 136 -10.04 10.02 -1.45
CA PRO A 136 -9.74 10.85 -2.61
C PRO A 136 -9.29 12.25 -2.18
N VAL A 137 -8.63 12.97 -3.09
CA VAL A 137 -8.10 14.31 -2.82
C VAL A 137 -9.21 15.30 -2.50
N ASN A 138 -10.34 15.21 -3.19
CA ASN A 138 -11.56 15.98 -2.97
C ASN A 138 -12.44 15.33 -1.88
N PRO A 139 -13.26 16.11 -1.15
CA PRO A 139 -14.15 15.63 -0.09
C PRO A 139 -15.38 14.89 -0.63
N ASP A 140 -15.15 13.81 -1.39
CA ASP A 140 -16.19 12.96 -1.96
C ASP A 140 -16.19 11.59 -1.27
N LEU A 141 -17.09 11.45 -0.30
CA LEU A 141 -17.24 10.21 0.47
C LEU A 141 -17.83 9.09 -0.35
N GLU A 142 -18.76 9.38 -1.27
CA GLU A 142 -19.37 8.36 -2.13
C GLU A 142 -18.34 7.73 -3.07
N LEU A 143 -17.40 8.53 -3.58
CA LEU A 143 -16.28 8.04 -4.37
C LEU A 143 -15.36 7.13 -3.55
N TRP A 144 -15.11 7.47 -2.28
CA TRP A 144 -14.30 6.64 -1.40
C TRP A 144 -14.99 5.32 -1.01
N ILE A 145 -16.26 5.40 -0.64
CA ILE A 145 -17.11 4.24 -0.32
C ILE A 145 -17.23 3.33 -1.56
N GLY A 146 -17.46 3.91 -2.74
CA GLY A 146 -17.50 3.19 -4.00
C GLY A 146 -16.19 2.46 -4.31
N ALA A 147 -15.04 3.06 -4.00
CA ALA A 147 -13.76 2.41 -4.14
C ALA A 147 -13.62 1.20 -3.20
N LEU A 148 -13.98 1.35 -1.92
CA LEU A 148 -13.97 0.24 -0.94
C LEU A 148 -14.90 -0.90 -1.38
N LEU A 149 -16.12 -0.58 -1.85
CA LEU A 149 -17.09 -1.57 -2.32
C LEU A 149 -16.58 -2.34 -3.55
N ARG A 150 -15.87 -1.69 -4.48
CA ARG A 150 -15.26 -2.39 -5.65
C ARG A 150 -14.19 -3.37 -5.22
N ILE A 151 -13.29 -2.94 -4.34
CA ILE A 151 -12.21 -3.80 -3.83
C ILE A 151 -12.79 -4.97 -3.03
N ASN A 152 -13.80 -4.73 -2.19
CA ASN A 152 -14.47 -5.81 -1.46
C ASN A 152 -15.23 -6.76 -2.39
N GLY A 153 -15.88 -6.24 -3.44
CA GLY A 153 -16.55 -7.03 -4.47
C GLY A 153 -15.61 -7.92 -5.29
N ALA A 154 -14.30 -7.64 -5.30
CA ALA A 154 -13.28 -8.53 -5.85
C ALA A 154 -12.89 -9.69 -4.92
N GLY A 155 -13.51 -9.77 -3.74
CA GLY A 155 -13.23 -10.81 -2.73
C GLY A 155 -12.20 -10.39 -1.67
N ILE A 156 -11.73 -9.13 -1.69
CA ILE A 156 -10.76 -8.65 -0.70
C ILE A 156 -11.47 -8.26 0.60
N GLN A 157 -11.27 -9.07 1.64
CA GLN A 157 -11.90 -8.89 2.95
C GLN A 157 -10.98 -8.25 4.00
N LYS A 158 -9.65 -8.35 3.83
CA LYS A 158 -8.65 -7.62 4.63
C LYS A 158 -8.49 -6.19 4.10
N LEU A 159 -9.57 -5.42 4.23
CA LEU A 159 -9.73 -4.10 3.62
C LEU A 159 -9.79 -3.01 4.70
N GLY A 160 -8.99 -1.96 4.53
CA GLY A 160 -8.96 -0.81 5.43
C GLY A 160 -9.05 0.53 4.72
N ALA A 161 -9.48 1.56 5.45
CA ALA A 161 -9.56 2.94 4.98
C ALA A 161 -8.40 3.77 5.56
N ILE A 162 -7.76 4.63 4.76
CA ILE A 162 -6.74 5.58 5.22
C ILE A 162 -7.27 7.01 5.02
N HIS A 163 -7.54 7.72 6.11
CA HIS A 163 -7.80 9.16 6.03
C HIS A 163 -6.48 9.94 6.00
N ARG A 164 -6.31 10.82 5.02
CA ARG A 164 -5.12 11.66 4.77
C ARG A 164 -5.45 13.13 4.55
N GLY A 165 -6.64 13.56 4.97
CA GLY A 165 -7.17 14.91 4.74
C GLY A 165 -7.69 15.12 3.31
N PHE A 166 -8.43 16.21 3.12
CA PHE A 166 -8.91 16.69 1.82
C PHE A 166 -8.15 17.95 1.42
N THR A 167 -8.03 18.20 0.13
CA THR A 167 -7.36 19.38 -0.47
C THR A 167 -8.29 20.07 -1.45
#